data_AF-A0A835RIK2-F1
#
_entry.id   AF-A0A835RIK2-F1
#
_cell.length_a   1.000
_cell.length_b   1.000
_cell.length_c   1.000
_cell.angle_alpha   90.00
_cell.angle_beta   90.00
_cell.angle_gamma   90.00
#
_symmetry.space_group_name_H-M   'P 1'
#
loop_
_entity.id
_entity.type
_entity.pdbx_description
1 polymer ?
#
loop_
_entity_poly.entity_id
_entity_poly.type
_entity_poly.pdbx_seq_one_letter_code
_entity_poly.pdbx_strand_id
1 'polypeptide(L)'
;MEIGNIAEFLRDLVQLAFVEKVLRVQPNVKKLFLLVRADDAEVAERRVLTDVMAKELFDALREKLGIGFDAFISEKVNPVAGSIVCENLGVEDYDLMKELYKEIDIVVNVAATTNFYERYDVALNINVLGAKHVMEFAKKCTEMKMLLYVSTAYVVGESEGIISEKSFQFGETLVDGEYLDIEEELKLIVHRKEELKMKRSTMEVEKSAMKELGIKSFEDVNLEGLRMAMVTCDDNTLLDFDPKDIDWDDYLINIPISSVLKKNLCK
;
A
#
# COMPACT_ATOMS: atom_id res chain seq x y z
N MET A 1 -12.73 -11.72 14.80
CA MET A 1 -11.95 -10.65 14.14
C MET A 1 -11.67 -9.62 15.20
N GLU A 2 -10.44 -9.52 15.70
CA GLU A 2 -9.99 -8.25 16.28
C GLU A 2 -10.02 -7.26 15.13
N ILE A 3 -10.91 -6.28 15.19
CA ILE A 3 -10.92 -5.19 14.22
C ILE A 3 -9.65 -4.40 14.52
N GLY A 4 -8.58 -4.72 13.79
CA GLY A 4 -7.46 -3.80 13.64
C GLY A 4 -7.98 -2.47 13.11
N ASN A 5 -7.24 -1.39 13.35
CA ASN A 5 -7.58 -0.03 12.92
C ASN A 5 -8.28 -0.04 11.55
N ILE A 6 -9.46 0.59 11.44
CA ILE A 6 -10.26 0.69 10.20
C ILE A 6 -9.38 1.00 8.99
N ALA A 7 -8.37 1.86 9.14
CA ALA A 7 -7.47 2.24 8.06
C ALA A 7 -6.61 1.08 7.54
N GLU A 8 -6.25 0.12 8.38
CA GLU A 8 -5.57 -1.12 7.97
C GLU A 8 -6.54 -2.06 7.25
N PHE A 9 -7.77 -2.20 7.78
CA PHE A 9 -8.82 -2.99 7.16
C PHE A 9 -9.21 -2.46 5.77
N LEU A 10 -9.41 -1.14 5.62
CA LEU A 10 -9.75 -0.50 4.35
C LEU A 10 -8.62 -0.62 3.32
N ARG A 11 -7.36 -0.50 3.74
CA ARG A 11 -6.20 -0.72 2.86
C ARG A 11 -6.19 -2.14 2.32
N ASP A 12 -6.34 -3.12 3.21
CA ASP A 12 -6.35 -4.52 2.82
C ASP A 12 -7.56 -4.80 1.91
N LEU A 13 -8.72 -4.21 2.19
CA LEU A 13 -9.90 -4.32 1.33
C LEU A 13 -9.67 -3.78 -0.08
N VAL A 14 -9.06 -2.60 -0.25
CA VAL A 14 -8.75 -2.02 -1.57
C VAL A 14 -7.82 -2.93 -2.36
N GLN A 15 -6.78 -3.46 -1.72
CA GLN A 15 -5.83 -4.38 -2.36
C GLN A 15 -6.53 -5.67 -2.83
N LEU A 16 -7.32 -6.28 -1.94
CA LEU A 16 -8.02 -7.54 -2.21
C LEU A 16 -9.11 -7.36 -3.28
N ALA A 17 -9.88 -6.28 -3.21
CA ALA A 17 -10.89 -5.93 -4.19
C ALA A 17 -10.27 -5.71 -5.58
N PHE A 18 -9.11 -5.05 -5.65
CA PHE A 18 -8.39 -4.88 -6.91
C PHE A 18 -7.97 -6.24 -7.49
N VAL A 19 -7.40 -7.13 -6.68
CA VAL A 19 -6.98 -8.47 -7.12
C VAL A 19 -8.17 -9.29 -7.63
N GLU A 20 -9.25 -9.36 -6.85
CA GLU A 20 -10.50 -10.05 -7.25
C GLU A 20 -11.02 -9.50 -8.58
N LYS A 21 -11.15 -8.17 -8.68
CA LYS A 21 -11.69 -7.51 -9.87
C LYS A 21 -10.85 -7.82 -11.10
N VAL A 22 -9.52 -7.74 -11.00
CA VAL A 22 -8.61 -8.09 -12.10
C VAL A 22 -8.83 -9.54 -12.53
N LEU A 23 -8.85 -10.49 -11.59
CA LEU A 23 -9.05 -11.90 -11.88
C LEU A 23 -10.42 -12.19 -12.51
N ARG A 24 -11.47 -11.49 -12.07
CA ARG A 24 -12.84 -11.72 -12.56
C ARG A 24 -13.13 -11.06 -13.91
N VAL A 25 -12.60 -9.86 -14.18
CA VAL A 25 -13.01 -9.04 -15.33
C VAL A 25 -11.91 -8.75 -16.35
N GLN A 26 -10.65 -9.08 -16.08
CA GLN A 26 -9.53 -8.87 -17.00
C GLN A 26 -8.90 -10.18 -17.48
N PRO A 27 -9.57 -10.94 -18.38
CA PRO A 27 -9.08 -12.24 -18.84
C PRO A 27 -7.74 -12.15 -19.60
N ASN A 28 -7.41 -10.98 -20.14
CA ASN A 28 -6.18 -10.73 -20.90
C ASN A 28 -4.94 -10.55 -20.01
N VAL A 29 -5.11 -10.37 -18.69
CA VAL A 29 -3.99 -10.38 -17.76
C VAL A 29 -3.44 -11.80 -17.72
N LYS A 30 -2.18 -11.95 -18.13
CA LYS A 30 -1.51 -13.26 -18.23
C LYS A 30 -1.16 -13.81 -16.84
N LYS A 31 -0.48 -12.99 -16.05
CA LYS A 31 -0.02 -13.30 -14.70
C LYS A 31 -0.18 -12.08 -13.80
N LEU A 32 -0.38 -12.32 -12.51
CA LEU A 32 -0.46 -11.35 -11.44
C LEU A 32 0.59 -11.72 -10.39
N PHE A 33 1.70 -10.99 -10.36
CA PHE A 33 2.71 -11.15 -9.32
C PHE A 33 2.27 -10.40 -8.07
N LEU A 34 2.05 -11.12 -6.97
CA LEU A 34 1.65 -10.56 -5.68
C LEU A 34 2.84 -10.54 -4.75
N LEU A 35 3.40 -9.35 -4.49
CA LEU A 35 4.44 -9.18 -3.49
C LEU A 35 3.85 -9.34 -2.09
N VAL A 36 4.33 -10.33 -1.34
CA VAL A 36 3.86 -10.64 0.01
C VAL A 36 5.05 -10.66 0.94
N ARG A 37 4.94 -9.97 2.09
CA ARG A 37 5.93 -10.09 3.16
C ARG A 37 5.96 -11.54 3.60
N ALA A 38 7.07 -12.23 3.42
CA ALA A 38 7.26 -13.63 3.76
C ALA A 38 8.75 -13.93 3.81
N ASP A 39 9.15 -14.95 4.57
CA ASP A 39 10.55 -15.35 4.68
C ASP A 39 11.03 -16.10 3.44
N ASP A 40 10.12 -16.83 2.78
CA ASP A 40 10.41 -17.59 1.57
C ASP A 40 9.15 -17.75 0.70
N ALA A 41 9.33 -18.37 -0.47
CA ALA A 41 8.28 -18.59 -1.46
C ALA A 41 7.15 -19.49 -0.96
N GLU A 42 7.44 -20.51 -0.12
CA GLU A 42 6.42 -21.42 0.43
C GLU A 42 5.51 -20.67 1.41
N VAL A 43 6.12 -19.83 2.27
CA VAL A 43 5.36 -18.95 3.17
C VAL A 43 4.52 -17.94 2.40
N ALA A 44 5.06 -17.36 1.31
CA ALA A 44 4.32 -16.43 0.46
C ALA A 44 3.11 -17.11 -0.21
N GLU A 45 3.32 -18.30 -0.77
CA GLU A 45 2.26 -19.09 -1.41
C GLU A 45 1.16 -19.44 -0.43
N ARG A 46 1.52 -19.95 0.75
CA ARG A 46 0.56 -20.26 1.81
C ARG A 46 -0.25 -19.03 2.20
N ARG A 47 0.39 -17.86 2.42
CA ARG A 47 -0.30 -16.61 2.77
C ARG A 47 -1.28 -16.18 1.69
N VAL A 48 -0.91 -16.28 0.41
CA VAL A 48 -1.85 -15.95 -0.68
C VAL A 48 -3.05 -16.91 -0.65
N LEU A 49 -2.84 -18.21 -0.45
CA LEU A 49 -3.94 -19.16 -0.43
C LEU A 49 -4.87 -18.97 0.79
N THR A 50 -4.30 -18.81 1.99
CA THR A 50 -5.06 -18.76 3.24
C THR A 50 -5.59 -17.37 3.59
N ASP A 51 -4.81 -16.33 3.33
CA ASP A 51 -5.10 -14.98 3.84
C ASP A 51 -5.72 -14.09 2.75
N VAL A 52 -5.58 -14.46 1.47
CA VAL A 52 -6.14 -13.72 0.33
C VAL A 52 -7.26 -14.53 -0.32
N MET A 53 -6.92 -15.67 -0.90
CA MET A 53 -7.85 -16.43 -1.75
C MET A 53 -8.94 -17.15 -0.97
N ALA A 54 -8.78 -17.38 0.33
CA ALA A 54 -9.82 -17.98 1.18
C ALA A 54 -10.85 -16.97 1.69
N LYS A 55 -10.69 -15.67 1.42
CA LYS A 55 -11.66 -14.66 1.85
C LYS A 55 -12.95 -14.74 1.04
N GLU A 56 -14.08 -14.45 1.69
CA GLU A 56 -15.44 -14.43 1.12
C GLU A 56 -15.55 -13.52 -0.12
N LEU A 57 -14.71 -12.49 -0.19
CA LEU A 57 -14.60 -11.62 -1.37
C LEU A 57 -14.40 -12.40 -2.69
N PHE A 58 -13.71 -13.54 -2.64
CA PHE A 58 -13.45 -14.37 -3.82
C PHE A 58 -14.54 -15.39 -4.12
N ASP A 59 -15.61 -15.47 -3.31
CA ASP A 59 -16.63 -16.51 -3.46
C ASP A 59 -17.41 -16.39 -4.76
N ALA A 60 -17.74 -15.17 -5.21
CA ALA A 60 -18.36 -14.96 -6.52
C ALA A 60 -17.49 -15.49 -7.68
N LEU A 61 -16.17 -15.31 -7.59
CA LEU A 61 -15.22 -15.87 -8.57
C LEU A 61 -15.10 -17.39 -8.44
N ARG A 62 -15.11 -17.90 -7.20
CA ARG A 62 -15.04 -19.34 -6.89
C ARG A 62 -16.26 -20.09 -7.39
N GLU A 63 -17.46 -19.57 -7.16
CA GLU A 63 -18.72 -20.14 -7.66
C GLU A 63 -18.76 -20.14 -9.19
N LYS A 64 -18.32 -19.05 -9.82
CA LYS A 64 -18.27 -18.93 -11.28
C LYS A 64 -17.33 -19.94 -11.92
N LEU A 65 -16.16 -20.21 -11.31
CA LEU A 65 -15.15 -21.13 -11.84
C LEU A 65 -15.35 -22.58 -11.38
N GLY A 66 -16.08 -22.79 -10.28
CA GLY A 66 -16.33 -24.11 -9.69
C GLY A 66 -15.03 -24.88 -9.43
N ILE A 67 -15.00 -26.13 -9.87
CA ILE A 67 -13.83 -27.03 -9.72
C ILE A 67 -12.55 -26.50 -10.42
N GLY A 68 -12.68 -25.53 -11.32
CA GLY A 68 -11.55 -24.92 -12.02
C GLY A 68 -10.88 -23.76 -11.28
N PHE A 69 -11.41 -23.34 -10.12
CA PHE A 69 -10.91 -22.18 -9.39
C PHE A 69 -9.43 -22.32 -9.02
N ASP A 70 -9.03 -23.43 -8.41
CA ASP A 70 -7.63 -23.60 -7.94
C ASP A 70 -6.64 -23.63 -9.12
N ALA A 71 -7.00 -24.29 -10.22
CA ALA A 71 -6.19 -24.30 -11.43
C ALA A 71 -6.05 -22.90 -12.05
N PHE A 72 -7.14 -22.13 -12.08
CA PHE A 72 -7.13 -20.76 -12.56
C PHE A 72 -6.27 -19.85 -11.70
N ILE A 73 -6.38 -19.93 -10.37
CA ILE A 73 -5.54 -19.15 -9.45
C ILE A 73 -4.07 -19.53 -9.60
N SER A 74 -3.74 -20.83 -9.69
CA SER A 74 -2.37 -21.30 -9.90
C SER A 74 -1.78 -20.84 -11.24
N GLU A 75 -2.58 -20.72 -12.29
CA GLU A 75 -2.14 -20.18 -13.59
C GLU A 75 -1.92 -18.66 -13.53
N LYS A 76 -2.82 -17.94 -12.86
CA LYS A 76 -2.88 -16.47 -12.92
C LYS A 76 -2.09 -15.76 -11.83
N VAL A 77 -1.94 -16.35 -10.65
CA VAL A 77 -1.39 -15.68 -9.47
C VAL A 77 -0.05 -16.26 -9.10
N ASN A 78 0.96 -15.40 -9.04
CA ASN A 78 2.32 -15.76 -8.67
C ASN A 78 2.70 -15.01 -7.38
N PRO A 79 2.63 -15.67 -6.21
CA PRO A 79 3.12 -15.12 -4.95
C PRO A 79 4.63 -14.87 -5.03
N VAL A 80 5.08 -13.70 -4.60
CA VAL A 80 6.49 -13.31 -4.55
C VAL A 80 6.83 -12.89 -3.11
N ALA A 81 7.72 -13.63 -2.46
CA ALA A 81 8.22 -13.26 -1.14
C ALA A 81 9.07 -11.99 -1.26
N GLY A 82 8.74 -10.97 -0.48
CA GLY A 82 9.52 -9.73 -0.46
C GLY A 82 8.85 -8.59 0.30
N SER A 83 9.48 -7.42 0.26
CA SER A 83 9.02 -6.22 0.96
C SER A 83 9.43 -4.96 0.22
N ILE A 84 8.51 -4.01 0.10
CA ILE A 84 8.78 -2.71 -0.54
C ILE A 84 9.87 -1.91 0.19
N VAL A 85 10.11 -2.18 1.48
CA VAL A 85 11.14 -1.47 2.26
C VAL A 85 12.57 -1.86 1.85
N CYS A 86 12.72 -2.89 1.02
CA CYS A 86 14.00 -3.40 0.58
C CYS A 86 14.27 -2.99 -0.88
N GLU A 87 15.55 -2.76 -1.21
CA GLU A 87 15.98 -2.65 -2.61
C GLU A 87 15.58 -3.90 -3.40
N ASN A 88 15.25 -3.73 -4.68
CA ASN A 88 14.71 -4.81 -5.52
C ASN A 88 13.54 -5.57 -4.88
N LEU A 89 12.78 -4.90 -4.00
CA LEU A 89 11.64 -5.45 -3.29
C LEU A 89 12.00 -6.63 -2.37
N GLY A 90 13.27 -6.80 -2.02
CA GLY A 90 13.74 -7.90 -1.17
C GLY A 90 13.73 -9.27 -1.85
N VAL A 91 13.59 -9.31 -3.17
CA VAL A 91 13.66 -10.56 -3.93
C VAL A 91 15.14 -10.88 -4.20
N GLU A 92 15.65 -11.91 -3.54
CA GLU A 92 17.06 -12.32 -3.63
C GLU A 92 17.31 -13.29 -4.81
N ASP A 93 16.28 -14.00 -5.26
CA ASP A 93 16.39 -14.93 -6.38
C ASP A 93 16.63 -14.17 -7.71
N TYR A 94 17.81 -14.39 -8.29
CA TYR A 94 18.26 -13.69 -9.48
C TYR A 94 17.48 -14.08 -10.75
N ASP A 95 17.06 -15.33 -10.89
CA ASP A 95 16.33 -15.78 -12.06
C ASP A 95 14.88 -15.31 -12.01
N LEU A 96 14.27 -15.33 -10.82
CA LEU A 96 12.97 -14.72 -10.57
C LEU A 96 13.02 -13.21 -10.86
N MET A 97 14.04 -12.49 -10.38
CA MET A 97 14.17 -11.06 -10.65
C MET A 97 14.28 -10.73 -12.14
N LYS A 98 14.99 -11.55 -12.91
CA LYS A 98 15.04 -11.42 -14.37
C LYS A 98 13.67 -11.65 -15.02
N GLU A 99 12.92 -12.65 -14.57
CA GLU A 99 11.56 -12.89 -15.05
C GLU A 99 10.69 -11.66 -14.76
N LEU A 100 10.70 -11.16 -13.52
CA LEU A 100 9.91 -10.00 -13.11
C LEU A 100 10.21 -8.77 -13.98
N TYR A 101 11.49 -8.43 -14.21
CA TYR A 101 11.86 -7.32 -15.09
C TYR A 101 11.41 -7.49 -16.54
N LYS A 102 11.23 -8.73 -17.00
CA LYS A 102 10.81 -9.02 -18.37
C LYS A 102 9.28 -9.06 -18.53
N GLU A 103 8.58 -9.63 -17.57
CA GLU A 103 7.15 -9.93 -17.66
C GLU A 103 6.25 -8.80 -17.14
N ILE A 104 6.77 -7.90 -16.30
CA ILE A 104 5.96 -6.83 -15.69
C ILE A 104 5.71 -5.68 -16.65
N ASP A 105 4.45 -5.56 -17.05
CA ASP A 105 3.92 -4.46 -17.87
C ASP A 105 3.32 -3.31 -17.04
N ILE A 106 2.81 -3.61 -15.85
CA ILE A 106 2.07 -2.67 -14.98
C ILE A 106 2.46 -2.95 -13.53
N VAL A 107 2.80 -1.90 -12.79
CA VAL A 107 3.03 -1.96 -11.34
C VAL A 107 1.93 -1.17 -10.65
N VAL A 108 1.27 -1.78 -9.67
CA VAL A 108 0.25 -1.13 -8.85
C VAL A 108 0.74 -1.13 -7.41
N ASN A 109 1.10 0.05 -6.90
CA ASN A 109 1.58 0.24 -5.54
C ASN A 109 0.46 0.79 -4.66
N VAL A 110 -0.08 -0.08 -3.80
CA VAL A 110 -1.05 0.25 -2.74
C VAL A 110 -0.45 -0.04 -1.36
N ALA A 111 0.81 -0.49 -1.31
CA ALA A 111 1.46 -0.87 -0.07
C ALA A 111 1.91 0.38 0.68
N ALA A 112 1.27 0.64 1.82
CA ALA A 112 1.53 1.76 2.70
C ALA A 112 1.17 1.40 4.14
N THR A 113 1.75 2.11 5.10
CA THR A 113 1.20 2.18 6.46
C THR A 113 0.27 3.38 6.55
N THR A 114 -0.94 3.14 7.03
CA THR A 114 -1.99 4.14 7.25
C THR A 114 -2.19 4.42 8.75
N ASN A 115 -1.30 3.89 9.60
CA ASN A 115 -1.35 4.12 11.03
C ASN A 115 -0.75 5.49 11.37
N PHE A 116 -1.62 6.42 11.76
CA PHE A 116 -1.25 7.80 12.11
C PHE A 116 -0.42 7.93 13.40
N TYR A 117 -0.30 6.85 14.19
CA TYR A 117 0.55 6.75 15.38
C TYR A 117 1.72 5.77 15.17
N GLU A 118 2.07 5.49 13.91
CA GLU A 118 3.21 4.66 13.58
C GLU A 118 4.52 5.35 13.98
N ARG A 119 5.52 4.54 14.27
CA ARG A 119 6.89 5.02 14.46
C ARG A 119 7.38 5.74 13.20
N TYR A 120 8.02 6.89 13.39
CA TYR A 120 8.51 7.70 12.27
C TYR A 120 9.41 6.93 11.31
N ASP A 121 10.32 6.12 11.86
CA ASP A 121 11.24 5.31 11.07
C ASP A 121 10.54 4.23 10.24
N VAL A 122 9.42 3.68 10.73
CA VAL A 122 8.62 2.70 10.00
C VAL A 122 7.79 3.41 8.91
N ALA A 123 7.15 4.53 9.26
CA ALA A 123 6.34 5.31 8.32
C ALA A 123 7.17 5.82 7.13
N LEU A 124 8.36 6.40 7.38
CA LEU A 124 9.24 6.89 6.34
C LEU A 124 9.79 5.74 5.46
N ASN A 125 10.19 4.62 6.07
CA ASN A 125 10.68 3.47 5.33
C ASN A 125 9.62 2.85 4.41
N ILE A 126 8.36 2.79 4.84
CA ILE A 126 7.28 2.19 4.04
C ILE A 126 6.75 3.19 3.01
N ASN A 127 6.30 4.37 3.44
CA ASN A 127 5.53 5.27 2.58
C ASN A 127 6.44 6.10 1.65
N VAL A 128 7.68 6.38 2.05
CA VAL A 128 8.63 7.17 1.25
C VAL A 128 9.63 6.26 0.55
N LEU A 129 10.44 5.53 1.31
CA LEU A 129 11.46 4.66 0.70
C LEU A 129 10.84 3.47 -0.02
N GLY A 130 9.74 2.91 0.49
CA GLY A 130 9.05 1.83 -0.19
C GLY A 130 8.49 2.24 -1.55
N ALA A 131 7.90 3.44 -1.65
CA ALA A 131 7.49 4.00 -2.93
C ALA A 131 8.68 4.23 -3.88
N LYS A 132 9.82 4.71 -3.36
CA LYS A 132 11.07 4.88 -4.11
C LYS A 132 11.59 3.53 -4.66
N HIS A 133 11.65 2.49 -3.84
CA HIS A 133 12.12 1.17 -4.28
C HIS A 133 11.21 0.56 -5.34
N VAL A 134 9.89 0.72 -5.20
CA VAL A 134 8.93 0.28 -6.23
C VAL A 134 9.12 1.03 -7.54
N MET A 135 9.34 2.34 -7.49
CA MET A 135 9.67 3.14 -8.67
C MET A 135 11.01 2.69 -9.31
N GLU A 136 12.05 2.44 -8.51
CA GLU A 136 13.35 1.98 -8.99
C GLU A 136 13.27 0.58 -9.61
N PHE A 137 12.45 -0.30 -9.04
CA PHE A 137 12.13 -1.59 -9.63
C PHE A 137 11.39 -1.43 -10.96
N ALA A 138 10.36 -0.59 -11.02
CA ALA A 138 9.59 -0.31 -12.22
C ALA A 138 10.47 0.23 -13.37
N LYS A 139 11.45 1.10 -13.06
CA LYS A 139 12.44 1.62 -14.04
C LYS A 139 13.34 0.54 -14.64
N LYS A 140 13.51 -0.60 -13.97
CA LYS A 140 14.30 -1.74 -14.46
C LYS A 140 13.46 -2.71 -15.30
N CYS A 141 12.14 -2.58 -15.28
CA CYS A 141 11.25 -3.42 -16.09
C CYS A 141 11.33 -2.99 -17.58
N THR A 142 11.49 -3.98 -18.46
CA THR A 142 11.80 -3.78 -19.88
C THR A 142 10.62 -3.26 -20.70
N GLU A 143 9.39 -3.65 -20.34
CA GLU A 143 8.16 -3.32 -21.07
C GLU A 143 7.20 -2.49 -20.18
N MET A 144 7.75 -1.64 -19.31
CA MET A 144 6.95 -0.87 -18.34
C MET A 144 5.96 0.07 -19.05
N LYS A 145 4.65 -0.20 -18.92
CA LYS A 145 3.57 0.61 -19.52
C LYS A 145 2.93 1.58 -18.53
N MET A 146 2.89 1.23 -17.25
CA MET A 146 2.23 2.04 -16.21
C MET A 146 2.76 1.71 -14.82
N LEU A 147 3.04 2.75 -14.03
CA LEU A 147 3.16 2.67 -12.58
C LEU A 147 1.98 3.43 -11.97
N LEU A 148 1.09 2.71 -11.30
CA LEU A 148 -0.03 3.29 -10.56
C LEU A 148 0.34 3.34 -9.08
N TYR A 149 0.40 4.53 -8.50
CA TYR A 149 0.57 4.73 -7.08
C TYR A 149 -0.75 5.20 -6.46
N VAL A 150 -1.25 4.46 -5.48
CA VAL A 150 -2.45 4.86 -4.74
C VAL A 150 -2.00 5.70 -3.55
N SER A 151 -2.23 7.01 -3.66
CA SER A 151 -1.99 7.97 -2.58
C SER A 151 -3.27 8.19 -1.76
N THR A 152 -3.30 9.26 -0.98
CA THR A 152 -4.44 9.65 -0.14
C THR A 152 -4.79 11.11 -0.36
N ALA A 153 -6.06 11.46 -0.21
CA ALA A 153 -6.50 12.86 -0.28
C ALA A 153 -5.87 13.73 0.81
N TYR A 154 -5.34 13.15 1.90
CA TYR A 154 -4.64 13.89 2.96
C TYR A 154 -3.35 14.59 2.50
N VAL A 155 -2.83 14.29 1.31
CA VAL A 155 -1.65 14.99 0.76
C VAL A 155 -1.90 16.47 0.47
N VAL A 156 -3.13 16.97 0.64
CA VAL A 156 -3.46 18.40 0.49
C VAL A 156 -3.28 19.22 1.78
N GLY A 157 -2.93 18.56 2.90
CA GLY A 157 -2.73 19.21 4.20
C GLY A 157 -3.96 19.98 4.64
N GLU A 158 -3.77 21.21 5.13
CA GLU A 158 -4.82 22.14 5.58
C GLU A 158 -5.55 22.91 4.47
N SER A 159 -5.28 22.58 3.20
CA SER A 159 -5.88 23.29 2.07
C SER A 159 -7.39 23.04 1.98
N GLU A 160 -8.18 24.10 1.80
CA GLU A 160 -9.64 24.03 1.66
C GLU A 160 -10.11 24.38 0.24
N GLY A 161 -11.29 23.87 -0.14
CA GLY A 161 -11.96 24.18 -1.41
C GLY A 161 -11.66 23.22 -2.55
N ILE A 162 -11.76 23.70 -3.79
CA ILE A 162 -11.48 22.89 -4.98
C ILE A 162 -9.97 22.90 -5.23
N ILE A 163 -9.33 21.75 -5.03
CA ILE A 163 -7.89 21.57 -5.17
C ILE A 163 -7.61 20.86 -6.50
N SER A 164 -6.83 21.50 -7.36
CA SER A 164 -6.40 20.91 -8.63
C SER A 164 -5.12 20.11 -8.43
N GLU A 165 -5.02 18.94 -9.06
CA GLU A 165 -3.74 18.21 -9.12
C GLU A 165 -2.70 19.06 -9.86
N LYS A 166 -1.59 19.36 -9.19
CA LYS A 166 -0.42 20.03 -9.76
C LYS A 166 0.83 19.20 -9.53
N SER A 167 1.79 19.30 -10.45
CA SER A 167 3.11 18.74 -10.22
C SER A 167 3.90 19.64 -9.29
N PHE A 168 4.55 19.04 -8.29
CA PHE A 168 5.48 19.72 -7.39
C PHE A 168 6.90 19.72 -8.00
N GLN A 169 7.65 20.78 -7.75
CA GLN A 169 9.11 20.78 -7.94
C GLN A 169 9.79 19.95 -6.84
N PHE A 170 11.02 19.51 -7.10
CA PHE A 170 11.76 18.73 -6.10
C PHE A 170 11.93 19.55 -4.80
N GLY A 171 11.45 18.99 -3.69
CA GLY A 171 11.47 19.60 -2.37
C GLY A 171 10.40 20.68 -2.12
N GLU A 172 9.56 21.02 -3.11
CA GLU A 172 8.39 21.89 -2.91
C GLU A 172 7.41 21.22 -1.94
N THR A 173 6.95 21.97 -0.93
CA THR A 173 5.92 21.53 0.02
C THR A 173 4.62 22.30 -0.22
N LEU A 174 3.58 21.98 0.57
CA LEU A 174 2.34 22.74 0.57
C LEU A 174 2.47 24.12 1.23
N VAL A 175 3.47 24.28 2.11
CA VAL A 175 3.66 25.48 2.92
C VAL A 175 4.75 26.33 2.29
N ASP A 176 4.38 27.51 1.81
CA ASP A 176 5.31 28.44 1.18
C ASP A 176 6.48 28.78 2.12
N GLY A 177 7.71 28.54 1.64
CA GLY A 177 8.95 28.81 2.39
C GLY A 177 9.50 27.60 3.14
N GLU A 178 8.79 26.48 3.17
CA GLU A 178 9.33 25.20 3.63
C GLU A 178 9.93 24.39 2.46
N TYR A 179 10.86 23.50 2.80
CA TYR A 179 11.53 22.64 1.82
C TYR A 179 11.73 21.25 2.43
N LEU A 180 11.27 20.22 1.73
CA LEU A 180 11.40 18.84 2.18
C LEU A 180 12.69 18.21 1.65
N ASP A 181 13.56 17.79 2.56
CA ASP A 181 14.76 17.02 2.26
C ASP A 181 14.67 15.63 2.92
N ILE A 182 14.42 14.61 2.11
CA ILE A 182 14.27 13.22 2.57
C ILE A 182 15.57 12.71 3.20
N GLU A 183 16.73 13.15 2.73
CA GLU A 183 18.01 12.72 3.30
C GLU A 183 18.23 13.29 4.70
N GLU A 184 17.82 14.54 4.95
CA GLU A 184 17.86 15.12 6.30
C GLU A 184 16.88 14.42 7.26
N GLU A 185 15.67 14.06 6.81
CA GLU A 185 14.72 13.29 7.62
C GLU A 185 15.26 11.90 8.01
N LEU A 186 15.98 11.25 7.08
CA LEU A 186 16.65 9.98 7.36
C LEU A 186 17.79 10.16 8.38
N LYS A 187 18.59 11.23 8.26
CA LYS A 187 19.65 11.54 9.23
C LYS A 187 19.07 11.79 10.62
N LEU A 188 17.94 12.49 10.72
CA LEU A 188 17.23 12.73 11.98
C LEU A 188 16.86 11.41 12.68
N ILE A 189 16.32 10.44 11.93
CA ILE A 189 16.00 9.10 12.45
C ILE A 189 17.27 8.38 12.95
N VAL A 190 18.33 8.38 12.15
CA VAL A 190 19.60 7.71 12.50
C VAL A 190 20.18 8.31 13.78
N HIS A 191 20.29 9.64 13.84
CA HIS A 191 20.81 10.35 14.99
C HIS A 191 20.00 10.05 16.25
N ARG A 192 18.67 10.13 16.17
CA ARG A 192 17.79 9.83 17.31
C ARG A 192 17.95 8.40 17.81
N LYS A 193 18.12 7.42 16.92
CA LYS A 193 18.39 6.02 17.29
C LYS A 193 19.74 5.85 17.96
N GLU A 194 20.78 6.53 17.47
CA GLU A 194 22.11 6.49 18.07
C GLU A 194 22.11 7.06 19.50
N GLU A 195 21.45 8.20 19.71
CA GLU A 195 21.28 8.78 21.05
C GLU A 195 20.60 7.82 22.03
N LEU A 196 19.52 7.14 21.60
CA LEU A 196 18.78 6.20 22.43
C LEU A 196 19.62 4.97 22.79
N LYS A 197 20.42 4.47 21.83
CA LYS A 197 21.38 3.39 22.04
C LYS A 197 22.48 3.79 23.01
N MET A 198 23.03 5.00 22.90
CA MET A 198 24.04 5.50 23.84
C MET A 198 23.50 5.58 25.28
N LYS A 199 22.21 5.87 25.44
CA LYS A 199 21.51 5.87 26.74
C LYS A 199 21.14 4.46 27.25
N ARG A 200 21.47 3.39 26.51
CA ARG A 200 21.07 2.00 26.79
C ARG A 200 19.56 1.87 27.02
N SER A 201 18.79 2.57 26.20
CA SER A 201 17.32 2.56 26.26
C SER A 201 16.79 1.16 25.95
N THR A 202 15.63 0.81 26.51
CA THR A 202 14.96 -0.44 26.14
C THR A 202 14.27 -0.30 24.79
N MET A 203 13.89 -1.42 24.17
CA MET A 203 13.20 -1.44 22.89
C MET A 203 11.86 -0.68 22.95
N GLU A 204 11.17 -0.71 24.08
CA GLU A 204 9.90 -0.01 24.34
C GLU A 204 10.10 1.50 24.35
N VAL A 205 11.17 1.97 25.01
CA VAL A 205 11.55 3.39 25.02
C VAL A 205 11.91 3.85 23.61
N GLU A 206 12.65 3.03 22.85
CA GLU A 206 12.95 3.34 21.45
C GLU A 206 11.68 3.44 20.60
N LYS A 207 10.76 2.47 20.72
CA LYS A 207 9.47 2.50 20.02
C LYS A 207 8.66 3.76 20.36
N SER A 208 8.55 4.11 21.65
CA SER A 208 7.83 5.32 22.09
C SER A 208 8.46 6.58 21.53
N ALA A 209 9.79 6.69 21.62
CA ALA A 209 10.53 7.84 21.11
C ALA A 209 10.37 8.02 19.59
N MET A 210 10.32 6.93 18.82
CA MET A 210 10.06 7.00 17.37
C MET A 210 8.62 7.39 17.05
N LYS A 211 7.64 7.01 17.88
CA LYS A 211 6.25 7.48 17.72
C LYS A 211 6.14 8.97 18.01
N GLU A 212 6.73 9.43 19.11
CA GLU A 212 6.78 10.86 19.46
C GLU A 212 7.47 11.69 18.38
N LEU A 213 8.55 11.17 17.79
CA LEU A 213 9.21 11.83 16.66
C LEU A 213 8.27 11.98 15.48
N GLY A 214 7.49 10.93 15.15
CA GLY A 214 6.54 10.98 14.04
C GLY A 214 5.39 11.93 14.29
N ILE A 215 4.93 12.05 15.54
CA ILE A 215 3.92 13.04 15.92
C ILE A 215 4.43 14.45 15.66
N LYS A 216 5.67 14.76 16.05
CA LYS A 216 6.30 16.07 15.88
C LYS A 216 6.62 16.41 14.42
N SER A 217 7.10 15.43 13.66
CA SER A 217 7.48 15.61 12.25
C SER A 217 6.28 15.73 11.31
N PHE A 218 5.07 15.33 11.75
CA PHE A 218 3.83 15.45 10.99
C PHE A 218 2.79 16.32 11.73
N GLU A 219 3.23 17.38 12.42
CA GLU A 219 2.35 18.36 13.05
C GLU A 219 1.56 19.13 11.98
N ASP A 220 0.41 18.57 11.60
CA ASP A 220 -0.63 19.17 10.77
C ASP A 220 -1.93 19.08 11.56
N VAL A 221 -2.68 20.20 11.68
CA VAL A 221 -3.92 20.26 12.47
C VAL A 221 -4.96 19.26 11.93
N ASN A 222 -4.93 18.92 10.65
CA ASN A 222 -5.78 17.89 10.06
C ASN A 222 -5.39 16.48 10.48
N LEU A 223 -4.09 16.20 10.61
CA LEU A 223 -3.63 14.90 11.09
C LEU A 223 -4.00 14.71 12.56
N GLU A 224 -3.91 15.76 13.37
CA GLU A 224 -4.32 15.74 14.77
C GLU A 224 -5.85 15.64 14.92
N GLY A 225 -6.61 16.37 14.09
CA GLY A 225 -8.06 16.24 14.00
C GLY A 225 -8.49 14.82 13.64
N LEU A 226 -7.80 14.19 12.68
CA LEU A 226 -8.07 12.81 12.28
C LEU A 226 -7.69 11.80 13.35
N ARG A 227 -6.54 12.00 14.01
CA ARG A 227 -6.11 11.21 15.17
C ARG A 227 -7.17 11.25 16.28
N MET A 228 -7.65 12.45 16.59
CA MET A 228 -8.73 12.63 17.56
C MET A 228 -10.02 11.95 17.08
N ALA A 229 -10.41 12.12 15.81
CA ALA A 229 -11.59 11.48 15.24
C ALA A 229 -11.48 9.94 15.31
N MET A 230 -10.33 9.35 14.96
CA MET A 230 -10.10 7.90 15.10
C MET A 230 -10.14 7.38 16.54
N VAL A 231 -9.84 8.24 17.53
CA VAL A 231 -9.90 7.89 18.96
C VAL A 231 -11.30 8.09 19.55
N THR A 232 -12.07 9.05 19.03
CA THR A 232 -13.34 9.53 19.62
C THR A 232 -14.58 9.12 18.86
N CYS A 233 -14.49 8.83 17.57
CA CYS A 233 -15.61 8.36 16.78
C CYS A 233 -15.82 6.87 17.01
N ASP A 234 -17.08 6.48 17.21
CA ASP A 234 -17.51 5.11 17.01
C ASP A 234 -17.25 4.76 15.53
N ASP A 235 -16.71 3.58 15.27
CA ASP A 235 -16.22 3.13 13.96
C ASP A 235 -17.25 3.31 12.82
N ASN A 236 -18.53 3.32 13.15
CA ASN A 236 -19.66 3.53 12.22
C ASN A 236 -19.97 5.01 11.90
N THR A 237 -19.34 5.98 12.58
CA THR A 237 -19.65 7.41 12.47
C THR A 237 -18.51 8.25 11.88
N LEU A 238 -17.30 7.69 11.78
CA LEU A 238 -16.10 8.41 11.36
C LEU A 238 -16.15 8.88 9.88
N LEU A 239 -16.90 8.17 9.03
CA LEU A 239 -17.01 8.47 7.60
C LEU A 239 -18.42 8.93 7.18
N ASP A 240 -19.34 9.17 8.13
CA ASP A 240 -20.78 9.37 7.88
C ASP A 240 -21.32 8.35 6.85
N PHE A 241 -20.83 7.12 7.02
CA PHE A 241 -20.88 6.06 6.03
C PHE A 241 -20.91 4.75 6.81
N ASP A 242 -22.06 4.07 6.86
CA ASP A 242 -22.16 2.72 7.44
C ASP A 242 -21.71 1.71 6.37
N PRO A 243 -20.61 0.97 6.59
CA PRO A 243 -20.19 -0.08 5.68
C PRO A 243 -21.29 -1.11 5.40
N LYS A 244 -22.24 -1.32 6.32
CA LYS A 244 -23.34 -2.29 6.14
C LYS A 244 -24.42 -1.81 5.17
N ASP A 245 -24.45 -0.51 4.87
CA ASP A 245 -25.40 0.09 3.93
C ASP A 245 -24.89 0.06 2.48
N ILE A 246 -23.61 -0.28 2.27
CA ILE A 246 -23.12 -0.63 0.93
C ILE A 246 -23.57 -2.04 0.59
N ASP A 247 -24.31 -2.15 -0.52
CA ASP A 247 -24.36 -3.38 -1.29
C ASP A 247 -22.96 -3.61 -1.87
N TRP A 248 -22.11 -4.33 -1.12
CA TRP A 248 -20.71 -4.54 -1.49
C TRP A 248 -20.61 -5.34 -2.78
N ASP A 249 -21.58 -6.21 -3.04
CA ASP A 249 -21.66 -6.94 -4.29
C ASP A 249 -21.89 -5.94 -5.43
N ASP A 250 -22.89 -5.07 -5.34
CA ASP A 250 -23.16 -4.04 -6.37
C ASP A 250 -21.97 -3.06 -6.52
N TYR A 251 -21.44 -2.52 -5.42
CA TYR A 251 -20.33 -1.58 -5.39
C TYR A 251 -19.07 -2.17 -6.05
N LEU A 252 -18.68 -3.40 -5.67
CA LEU A 252 -17.52 -4.08 -6.25
C LEU A 252 -17.77 -4.58 -7.67
N ILE A 253 -19.02 -4.86 -8.06
CA ILE A 253 -19.38 -5.26 -9.42
C ILE A 253 -19.40 -4.06 -10.36
N ASN A 254 -19.93 -2.91 -9.94
CA ASN A 254 -20.25 -1.78 -10.82
C ASN A 254 -19.24 -0.64 -10.78
N ILE A 255 -18.37 -0.55 -9.77
CA ILE A 255 -17.38 0.53 -9.77
C ILE A 255 -16.33 0.31 -10.85
N PRO A 256 -16.15 1.29 -11.75
CA PRO A 256 -15.01 1.31 -12.64
C PRO A 256 -13.78 1.65 -11.81
N ILE A 257 -12.93 0.66 -11.53
CA ILE A 257 -11.55 0.94 -11.15
C ILE A 257 -10.90 1.57 -12.38
N SER A 258 -10.64 2.87 -12.37
CA SER A 258 -10.21 3.64 -13.55
C SER A 258 -8.97 3.06 -14.25
N SER A 259 -8.11 2.34 -13.52
CA SER A 259 -6.95 1.60 -14.06
C SER A 259 -7.27 0.23 -14.69
N VAL A 260 -8.44 -0.33 -14.39
CA VAL A 260 -9.00 -1.58 -14.95
C VAL A 260 -9.89 -1.28 -16.17
N LEU A 261 -10.12 0.00 -16.50
CA LEU A 261 -10.80 0.38 -17.72
C LEU A 261 -10.03 -0.16 -18.93
N LYS A 262 -10.75 -0.97 -19.72
CA LYS A 262 -10.31 -1.60 -20.98
C LYS A 262 -9.27 -0.72 -21.69
N LYS A 263 -8.06 -1.24 -21.88
CA LYS A 263 -7.18 -0.83 -22.98
C LYS A 263 -7.87 -1.19 -24.31
N ASN A 264 -8.89 -0.41 -24.67
CA ASN A 264 -9.15 -0.01 -26.03
C ASN A 264 -8.59 1.41 -26.17
N LEU A 265 -7.30 1.59 -25.85
CA LEU A 265 -6.60 2.76 -26.36
C LEU A 265 -6.39 2.49 -27.84
N CYS A 266 -6.94 3.41 -28.64
CA CYS A 266 -7.05 3.37 -30.08
C CYS A 266 -5.71 3.09 -30.77
N LYS A 267 -5.83 2.54 -31.99
CA LYS A 267 -4.78 2.43 -33.01
C LYS A 267 -3.94 3.69 -33.13
#